data_AF-A0A9X4J0D2-F1
#
_entry.id   AF-A0A9X4J0D2-F1
#
_cell.length_a   1.000
_cell.length_b   1.000
_cell.length_c   1.000
_cell.angle_alpha   90.00
_cell.angle_beta   90.00
_cell.angle_gamma   90.00
#
_symmetry.space_group_name_H-M   'P 1'
#
loop_
_entity.id
_entity.type
_entity.pdbx_description
1 polymer ?
#
loop_
_entity_poly.entity_id
_entity_poly.type
_entity_poly.pdbx_seq_one_letter_code
_entity_poly.pdbx_strand_id
1 'polypeptide(L)'
;MKLLNTYDTKDEGEAALAKIDEPKRLASERDSTETIYNLFGIPSWGNFYKLGMFNLVELKVIVQQKQNGQPYDEKKHREILTMLEYAAKSFDLEVPKHWL
;
A
#
# COMPACT_ATOMS: atom_id res chain seq x y z
N MET A 1 3.71 -0.99 -15.21
CA MET A 1 3.67 -0.22 -13.95
C MET A 1 2.33 0.49 -13.85
N LYS A 2 1.77 0.60 -12.64
CA LYS A 2 0.55 1.38 -12.35
C LYS A 2 0.91 2.57 -11.45
N LEU A 3 0.05 3.58 -11.40
CA LEU A 3 0.14 4.64 -10.39
C LEU A 3 -0.12 4.01 -9.02
N LEU A 4 0.87 4.04 -8.13
CA LEU A 4 0.77 3.49 -6.78
C LEU A 4 0.25 4.54 -5.80
N ASN A 5 0.76 5.76 -5.88
CA ASN A 5 0.31 6.88 -5.05
C ASN A 5 0.69 8.23 -5.69
N THR A 6 0.06 9.30 -5.22
CA THR A 6 0.37 10.68 -5.57
C THR A 6 0.81 11.44 -4.32
N TYR A 7 1.80 12.31 -4.48
CA TYR A 7 2.37 13.12 -3.41
C TYR A 7 2.32 14.60 -3.78
N ASP A 8 2.15 15.47 -2.79
CA ASP A 8 2.04 16.92 -3.00
C ASP A 8 3.42 17.57 -3.15
N THR A 9 4.45 16.94 -2.59
CA THR A 9 5.82 17.44 -2.63
C THR A 9 6.79 16.47 -3.29
N LYS A 10 7.86 17.03 -3.87
CA LYS A 10 8.93 16.25 -4.49
C LYS A 10 9.61 15.35 -3.46
N ASP A 11 9.89 15.89 -2.29
CA ASP A 11 10.63 15.21 -1.23
C ASP A 11 9.86 13.99 -0.70
N GLU A 12 8.54 14.09 -0.53
CA GLU A 12 7.69 12.95 -0.18
C GLU A 12 7.71 11.87 -1.28
N GLY A 13 7.58 12.29 -2.54
CA GLY A 13 7.63 11.40 -3.70
C GLY A 13 8.96 10.67 -3.83
N GLU A 14 10.09 11.38 -3.64
CA GLU A 14 11.44 10.80 -3.69
C GLU A 14 11.69 9.86 -2.50
N ALA A 15 11.26 10.24 -1.30
CA ALA A 15 11.34 9.39 -0.12
C ALA A 15 10.51 8.10 -0.31
N ALA A 16 9.34 8.17 -0.94
CA ALA A 16 8.53 7.01 -1.26
C ALA A 16 9.16 6.15 -2.36
N LEU A 17 9.69 6.78 -3.43
CA LEU A 17 10.40 6.11 -4.51
C LEU A 17 11.60 5.30 -3.96
N ALA A 18 12.33 5.83 -2.99
CA ALA A 18 13.47 5.15 -2.37
C ALA A 18 13.08 3.87 -1.59
N LYS A 19 11.83 3.75 -1.15
CA LYS A 19 11.36 2.61 -0.33
C LYS A 19 11.06 1.35 -1.15
N ILE A 20 10.70 1.45 -2.42
CA ILE A 20 10.25 0.31 -3.23
C ILE A 20 11.34 -0.18 -4.19
N ASP A 21 11.25 -1.45 -4.62
CA ASP A 21 12.23 -2.06 -5.54
C ASP A 21 11.83 -1.83 -7.03
N GLU A 22 12.75 -2.08 -7.96
CA GLU A 22 12.59 -1.80 -9.39
C GLU A 22 11.68 -2.81 -10.12
N PRO A 23 10.96 -2.41 -11.21
CA PRO A 23 10.90 -1.10 -11.87
C PRO A 23 9.94 -0.09 -11.22
N LYS A 24 10.40 1.16 -11.08
CA LYS A 24 9.71 2.29 -10.45
C LYS A 24 10.00 3.62 -11.16
N ARG A 25 9.10 4.59 -11.08
CA ARG A 25 9.26 5.92 -11.67
C ARG A 25 8.46 6.97 -10.90
N LEU A 26 9.07 8.10 -10.57
CA LEU A 26 8.38 9.29 -10.08
C LEU A 26 8.23 10.28 -11.24
N ALA A 27 7.01 10.74 -11.51
CA ALA A 27 6.73 11.75 -12.55
C ALA A 27 6.00 12.94 -11.93
N SER A 28 6.47 14.15 -12.20
CA SER A 28 5.75 15.38 -11.84
C SER A 28 4.65 15.65 -12.85
N GLU A 29 3.46 16.01 -12.37
CA GLU A 29 2.35 16.51 -13.17
C GLU A 29 1.96 17.88 -12.65
N ARG A 30 1.75 18.84 -13.55
CA ARG A 30 1.40 20.22 -13.18
C ARG A 30 0.11 20.60 -13.88
N ASP A 31 -0.91 20.92 -13.09
CA ASP A 31 -1.99 21.78 -13.55
C ASP A 31 -1.65 23.23 -13.16
N SER A 32 -2.25 24.20 -13.82
CA SER A 32 -1.99 25.64 -13.78
C SER A 32 -1.67 26.24 -12.38
N THR A 33 -2.12 25.63 -11.28
CA THR A 33 -1.92 26.08 -9.90
C THR A 33 -1.02 25.19 -9.03
N GLU A 34 -0.83 23.91 -9.34
CA GLU A 34 -0.20 22.94 -8.42
C GLU A 34 0.68 21.93 -9.16
N THR A 35 1.74 21.44 -8.50
CA THR A 35 2.58 20.35 -9.02
C THR A 35 2.48 19.17 -8.08
N ILE A 36 2.00 18.05 -8.58
CA ILE A 36 1.91 16.77 -7.88
C ILE A 36 2.98 15.80 -8.39
N TYR A 37 3.28 14.78 -7.60
CA TYR A 37 4.32 13.80 -7.89
C TYR A 37 3.71 12.39 -7.88
N ASN A 38 3.51 11.85 -9.07
CA ASN A 38 2.91 10.55 -9.31
C ASN A 38 3.97 9.44 -9.25
N LEU A 39 3.86 8.56 -8.25
CA LEU A 39 4.74 7.40 -8.09
C LEU A 39 4.16 6.19 -8.82
N PHE A 40 4.84 5.75 -9.87
CA PHE A 40 4.54 4.54 -10.61
C PHE A 40 5.45 3.38 -10.20
N GLY A 41 4.90 2.18 -10.15
CA GLY A 41 5.67 0.96 -9.87
C GLY A 41 4.89 -0.32 -10.17
N ILE A 42 5.45 -1.46 -9.75
CA ILE A 42 4.73 -2.74 -9.76
C ILE A 42 3.82 -2.80 -8.52
N PRO A 43 2.50 -2.94 -8.69
CA PRO A 43 1.61 -3.20 -7.57
C PRO A 43 2.00 -4.52 -6.90
N SER A 44 2.25 -4.48 -5.61
CA SER A 44 2.42 -5.67 -4.79
C SER A 44 2.17 -5.31 -3.34
N TRP A 45 1.70 -6.27 -2.55
CA TRP A 45 1.55 -6.07 -1.12
C TRP A 45 2.84 -5.70 -0.42
N GLY A 46 3.99 -6.21 -0.90
CA GLY A 46 5.30 -5.83 -0.40
C GLY A 46 5.61 -4.35 -0.64
N ASN A 47 5.36 -3.84 -1.84
CA ASN A 47 5.55 -2.42 -2.15
C ASN A 47 4.58 -1.55 -1.37
N PHE A 48 3.31 -1.93 -1.27
CA PHE A 48 2.33 -1.20 -0.47
C PHE A 48 2.69 -1.17 1.02
N TYR A 49 3.24 -2.26 1.57
CA TYR A 49 3.74 -2.29 2.94
C TYR A 49 4.90 -1.31 3.12
N LYS A 50 5.89 -1.33 2.20
CA LYS A 50 7.04 -0.41 2.23
C LYS A 50 6.61 1.05 2.08
N LEU A 51 5.54 1.31 1.33
CA LEU A 51 4.94 2.64 1.17
C LEU A 51 4.05 3.07 2.34
N GLY A 52 3.77 2.18 3.31
CA GLY A 52 2.88 2.47 4.44
C GLY A 52 1.39 2.54 4.06
N MET A 53 1.00 1.88 2.98
CA MET A 53 -0.36 1.91 2.45
C MET A 53 -1.24 0.78 3.01
N PHE A 54 -2.56 0.98 2.95
CA PHE A 54 -3.60 -0.02 3.22
C PHE A 54 -3.51 -0.72 4.60
N ASN A 55 -2.98 -0.04 5.62
CA ASN A 55 -2.86 -0.55 7.00
C ASN A 55 -2.15 -1.90 7.12
N LEU A 56 -1.23 -2.22 6.21
CA LEU A 56 -0.56 -3.53 6.18
C LEU A 56 0.36 -3.78 7.39
N VAL A 57 0.86 -2.72 8.03
CA VAL A 57 1.62 -2.82 9.30
C VAL A 57 0.74 -3.33 10.43
N GLU A 58 -0.47 -2.79 10.55
CA GLU A 58 -1.45 -3.21 11.54
C GLU A 58 -1.97 -4.63 11.25
N LEU A 59 -2.25 -4.93 9.98
CA LEU A 59 -2.65 -6.28 9.58
C LEU A 59 -1.60 -7.33 9.96
N LYS A 60 -0.31 -7.02 9.77
CA LYS A 60 0.78 -7.93 10.15
C LYS A 60 0.72 -8.31 11.63
N VAL A 61 0.48 -7.33 12.51
CA VAL A 61 0.35 -7.57 13.96
C VAL A 61 -0.86 -8.46 14.26
N ILE A 62 -2.01 -8.13 13.69
CA ILE A 62 -3.26 -8.88 13.87
C ILE A 62 -3.11 -10.34 13.39
N VAL A 63 -2.57 -10.55 12.20
CA VAL A 63 -2.36 -11.89 11.63
C VAL A 63 -1.39 -12.70 12.48
N GLN A 64 -0.32 -12.07 13.01
CA GLN A 64 0.62 -12.73 13.90
C GLN A 64 -0.03 -13.14 15.22
N GLN A 65 -0.85 -12.28 15.83
CA GLN A 65 -1.61 -12.61 17.04
C GLN A 65 -2.54 -13.80 16.79
N LYS A 66 -3.31 -13.75 15.70
CA LYS A 66 -4.21 -14.83 15.28
C LYS A 66 -3.47 -16.16 15.10
N GLN A 67 -2.34 -16.17 14.40
CA GLN A 67 -1.52 -17.37 14.18
C GLN A 67 -0.95 -17.95 15.48
N ASN A 68 -0.69 -17.11 16.46
CA ASN A 68 -0.19 -17.51 17.78
C ASN A 68 -1.31 -17.91 18.76
N GLY A 69 -2.58 -17.89 18.34
CA GLY A 69 -3.73 -18.14 19.22
C GLY A 69 -3.93 -17.06 20.28
N GLN A 70 -3.40 -15.86 20.07
CA GLN A 70 -3.58 -14.72 20.98
C GLN A 70 -4.88 -13.98 20.66
N PRO A 71 -5.47 -13.28 21.65
CA PRO A 71 -6.54 -12.33 21.38
C PRO A 71 -6.08 -11.26 20.39
N TYR A 72 -6.93 -10.94 19.42
CA TYR A 72 -6.71 -9.90 18.42
C TYR A 72 -8.01 -9.15 18.15
N ASP A 73 -7.92 -7.97 17.54
CA ASP A 73 -9.09 -7.19 17.16
C ASP A 73 -9.72 -7.74 15.87
N GLU A 74 -10.71 -8.63 16.03
CA GLU A 74 -11.45 -9.24 14.92
C GLU A 74 -12.22 -8.21 14.07
N LYS A 75 -12.70 -7.13 14.69
CA LYS A 75 -13.43 -6.08 13.97
C LYS A 75 -12.46 -5.35 13.04
N LYS A 76 -11.31 -4.93 13.57
CA LYS A 76 -10.28 -4.26 12.80
C LYS A 76 -9.71 -5.16 11.71
N HIS A 77 -9.51 -6.45 12.01
CA HIS A 77 -9.09 -7.45 11.02
C HIS A 77 -10.03 -7.47 9.81
N ARG A 78 -11.34 -7.56 10.05
CA ARG A 78 -12.36 -7.59 8.99
C ARG A 78 -12.43 -6.28 8.21
N GLU A 79 -12.32 -5.13 8.89
CA GLU A 79 -12.27 -3.82 8.24
C GLU A 79 -11.10 -3.70 7.27
N ILE A 80 -9.90 -4.12 7.69
CA ILE A 80 -8.71 -4.10 6.83
C ILE A 80 -8.89 -5.08 5.66
N LEU A 81 -9.33 -6.31 5.90
CA LEU A 81 -9.55 -7.28 4.82
C LEU A 81 -10.55 -6.79 3.77
N THR A 82 -11.64 -6.17 4.20
CA THR A 82 -12.65 -5.60 3.30
C THR A 82 -12.04 -4.51 2.41
N MET A 83 -11.24 -3.61 2.98
CA MET A 83 -10.50 -2.59 2.22
C MET A 83 -9.54 -3.23 1.20
N LEU A 84 -8.82 -4.27 1.62
CA LEU A 84 -7.85 -4.96 0.77
C LEU A 84 -8.50 -5.68 -0.40
N GLU A 85 -9.73 -6.19 -0.27
CA GLU A 85 -10.48 -6.76 -1.40
C GLU A 85 -10.77 -5.73 -2.49
N TYR A 86 -11.08 -4.48 -2.12
CA TYR A 86 -11.25 -3.40 -3.10
C TYR A 86 -9.91 -3.01 -3.74
N ALA A 87 -8.86 -2.85 -2.94
CA ALA A 87 -7.52 -2.54 -3.45
C ALA A 87 -6.98 -3.64 -4.38
N ALA A 88 -7.18 -4.91 -4.01
CA ALA A 88 -6.85 -6.08 -4.80
C ALA A 88 -7.43 -6.01 -6.21
N LYS A 89 -8.73 -5.69 -6.33
CA LYS A 89 -9.40 -5.53 -7.63
C LYS A 89 -8.82 -4.37 -8.44
N SER A 90 -8.58 -3.22 -7.84
CA SER A 90 -8.01 -2.05 -8.55
C SER A 90 -6.59 -2.30 -9.06
N PHE A 91 -5.82 -3.11 -8.34
CA PHE A 91 -4.42 -3.38 -8.65
C PHE A 91 -4.17 -4.72 -9.35
N ASP A 92 -5.19 -5.52 -9.63
CA ASP A 92 -5.10 -6.90 -10.16
C ASP A 92 -4.24 -7.82 -9.26
N LEU A 93 -4.48 -7.76 -7.96
CA LEU A 93 -3.82 -8.59 -6.95
C LEU A 93 -4.82 -9.55 -6.29
N GLU A 94 -4.28 -10.59 -5.67
CA GLU A 94 -5.06 -11.47 -4.78
C GLU A 94 -4.68 -11.20 -3.32
N VAL A 95 -5.66 -11.21 -2.42
CA VAL A 95 -5.40 -11.16 -0.98
C VAL A 95 -4.87 -12.53 -0.53
N PRO A 96 -3.69 -12.62 0.10
CA PRO A 96 -3.12 -13.89 0.52
C PRO A 96 -4.03 -14.63 1.52
N LYS A 97 -4.30 -15.91 1.27
CA LYS A 97 -5.19 -16.73 2.11
C LYS A 97 -4.78 -16.80 3.58
N HIS A 98 -3.47 -16.72 3.87
CA HIS A 98 -2.95 -16.76 5.24
C HIS A 98 -3.20 -15.46 6.02
N TRP A 99 -3.75 -14.42 5.39
CA TRP A 99 -4.23 -13.21 6.06
C TRP A 99 -5.68 -13.30 6.48
N LEU A 100 -6.43 -14.28 5.97
CA LEU A 100 -7.86 -14.47 6.22
C LEU A 100 -8.11 -15.13 7.58
#